data_AF-A0A0Q6W7Y7-F1
#
_entry.id   AF-A0A0Q6W7Y7-F1
#
_cell.length_a   1.000
_cell.length_b   1.000
_cell.length_c   1.000
_cell.angle_alpha   90.00
_cell.angle_beta   90.00
_cell.angle_gamma   90.00
#
_symmetry.space_group_name_H-M   'P 1'
#
loop_
_entity.id
_entity.type
_entity.pdbx_description
1 polymer ?
#
loop_
_entity_poly.entity_id
_entity_poly.type
_entity_poly.pdbx_seq_one_letter_code
_entity_poly.pdbx_strand_id
1 'polypeptide(L)'
;MRAQTPLHATAVLISDYSTVTIDALGNFTETGYLPVTGFQLGGNALTPTGLNTDYGLYLAFTGTGTTTTNDPTTTFNFGNFTTLTYTLYGYNGTATFGFSGNTPTETASGEMALASGTLISGSVLTVPTGGGTFSPSANAMLTVALNQPTFFSPDPFYSVALTAFSNTPSQVEPFAGGFRIRQGGGSLNFAPVPEPSSTAMLLGGLAAAGFLGYRRQRKQG
;
A
#
# COMPACT_ATOMS: atom_id res chain seq x y z
N MET A 1 -27.01 14.20 -0.90
CA MET A 1 -26.12 13.04 -0.71
C MET A 1 -26.73 12.15 0.37
N ARG A 2 -27.24 10.97 0.02
CA ARG A 2 -27.75 9.99 1.01
C ARG A 2 -26.56 9.27 1.65
N ALA A 3 -26.60 9.08 2.96
CA ALA A 3 -25.61 8.30 3.68
C ALA A 3 -25.55 6.88 3.09
N GLN A 4 -24.45 6.57 2.42
CA GLN A 4 -24.14 5.25 1.89
C GLN A 4 -23.61 4.41 3.05
N THR A 5 -24.09 3.18 3.21
CA THR A 5 -23.63 2.24 4.24
C THR A 5 -22.09 2.14 4.21
N PRO A 6 -21.39 2.16 5.35
CA PRO A 6 -19.93 2.07 5.38
C PRO A 6 -19.44 0.83 4.63
N LEU A 7 -18.44 0.99 3.77
CA LEU A 7 -17.81 -0.12 3.08
C LEU A 7 -16.94 -0.91 4.06
N HIS A 8 -17.27 -2.17 4.30
CA HIS A 8 -16.44 -3.10 5.07
C HIS A 8 -15.67 -4.03 4.11
N ALA A 9 -14.37 -3.83 3.98
CA ALA A 9 -13.49 -4.63 3.12
C ALA A 9 -12.22 -5.04 3.88
N THR A 10 -11.75 -6.26 3.65
CA THR A 10 -10.47 -6.78 4.18
C THR A 10 -9.30 -6.50 3.24
N ALA A 11 -9.58 -6.39 1.93
CA ALA A 11 -8.57 -6.07 0.93
C ALA A 11 -9.12 -5.13 -0.16
N VAL A 12 -8.24 -4.30 -0.72
CA VAL A 12 -8.49 -3.49 -1.91
C VAL A 12 -7.73 -4.08 -3.08
N LEU A 13 -8.43 -4.34 -4.18
CA LEU A 13 -7.86 -4.80 -5.45
C LEU A 13 -7.54 -3.61 -6.32
N ILE A 14 -6.35 -3.60 -6.90
CA ILE A 14 -5.83 -2.47 -7.67
C ILE A 14 -5.07 -2.96 -8.90
N SER A 15 -5.01 -2.09 -9.91
CA SER A 15 -4.08 -2.24 -11.04
C SER A 15 -2.98 -1.19 -10.97
N ASP A 16 -1.76 -1.56 -11.32
CA ASP A 16 -0.60 -0.66 -11.22
C ASP A 16 -0.21 -0.04 -12.57
N TYR A 17 -0.10 1.29 -12.56
CA TYR A 17 0.44 2.12 -13.63
C TYR A 17 1.50 3.04 -13.05
N SER A 18 2.74 2.57 -13.05
CA SER A 18 3.86 3.25 -12.42
C SER A 18 5.10 3.29 -13.29
N THR A 19 5.99 4.23 -12.96
CA THR A 19 7.32 4.33 -13.54
C THR A 19 8.34 4.32 -12.43
N VAL A 20 9.32 3.44 -12.55
CA VAL A 20 10.50 3.37 -11.72
C VAL A 20 11.67 3.86 -12.54
N THR A 21 12.36 4.90 -12.07
CA THR A 21 13.65 5.33 -12.62
C THR A 21 14.74 5.07 -11.61
N ILE A 22 15.87 4.55 -12.07
CA ILE A 22 17.01 4.13 -11.27
C ILE A 22 18.26 4.81 -11.84
N ASP A 23 18.98 5.54 -10.99
CA ASP A 23 20.26 6.14 -11.37
C ASP A 23 21.42 5.13 -11.31
N ALA A 24 22.61 5.57 -11.75
CA ALA A 24 23.80 4.72 -11.77
C ALA A 24 24.31 4.30 -10.38
N LEU A 25 23.84 4.95 -9.31
CA LEU A 25 24.18 4.63 -7.92
C LEU A 25 23.13 3.73 -7.26
N GLY A 26 22.05 3.40 -7.97
CA GLY A 26 20.97 2.58 -7.47
C GLY A 26 19.94 3.36 -6.67
N ASN A 27 19.96 4.69 -6.69
CA ASN A 27 18.84 5.46 -6.15
C ASN A 27 17.69 5.36 -7.13
N PHE A 28 16.52 5.00 -6.63
CA PHE A 28 15.32 4.95 -7.43
C PHE A 28 14.29 5.97 -7.00
N THR A 29 13.50 6.43 -7.98
CA THR A 29 12.25 7.14 -7.75
C THR A 29 11.13 6.41 -8.44
N GLU A 30 9.98 6.36 -7.79
CA GLU A 30 8.77 5.73 -8.30
C GLU A 30 7.60 6.70 -8.22
N THR A 31 6.82 6.78 -9.29
CA THR A 31 5.57 7.55 -9.32
C THR A 31 4.53 6.74 -10.07
N GLY A 32 3.28 6.80 -9.64
CA GLY A 32 2.23 6.06 -10.33
C GLY A 32 0.83 6.26 -9.78
N TYR A 33 -0.07 5.53 -10.42
CA TYR A 33 -1.48 5.46 -10.09
C TYR A 33 -1.91 4.02 -9.89
N LEU A 34 -2.73 3.80 -8.86
CA LEU A 34 -3.31 2.51 -8.52
C LEU A 34 -4.85 2.62 -8.57
N PRO A 35 -5.48 2.57 -9.75
CA PRO A 35 -6.93 2.45 -9.85
C PRO A 35 -7.45 1.24 -9.10
N VAL A 36 -8.49 1.46 -8.28
CA VAL A 36 -9.19 0.41 -7.53
C VAL A 36 -10.12 -0.34 -8.47
N THR A 37 -9.87 -1.62 -8.65
CA THR A 37 -10.67 -2.50 -9.52
C THR A 37 -11.77 -3.24 -8.75
N GLY A 38 -11.64 -3.31 -7.42
CA GLY A 38 -12.63 -3.91 -6.55
C GLY A 38 -12.15 -4.02 -5.11
N PHE A 39 -12.94 -4.70 -4.29
CA PHE A 39 -12.63 -5.00 -2.90
C PHE A 39 -12.79 -6.49 -2.65
N GLN A 40 -12.32 -6.96 -1.49
CA GLN A 40 -12.63 -8.29 -1.00
C GLN A 40 -13.05 -8.23 0.47
N LEU A 41 -13.95 -9.13 0.85
CA LEU A 41 -14.36 -9.37 2.24
C LEU A 41 -14.28 -10.87 2.54
N GLY A 42 -13.34 -11.26 3.40
CA GLY A 42 -13.14 -12.67 3.77
C GLY A 42 -12.82 -13.57 2.58
N GLY A 43 -12.06 -13.06 1.60
CA GLY A 43 -11.68 -13.78 0.37
C GLY A 43 -12.73 -13.73 -0.75
N ASN A 44 -13.92 -13.19 -0.53
CA ASN A 44 -14.93 -13.01 -1.56
C ASN A 44 -14.80 -11.65 -2.22
N ALA A 45 -14.89 -11.60 -3.55
CA ALA A 45 -14.91 -10.35 -4.30
C ALA A 45 -16.15 -9.51 -3.94
N LEU A 46 -15.92 -8.24 -3.64
CA LEU A 46 -16.92 -7.23 -3.37
C LEU A 46 -16.67 -6.08 -4.34
N THR A 47 -17.57 -5.89 -5.31
CA THR A 47 -17.56 -4.71 -6.17
C THR A 47 -18.77 -3.86 -5.80
N PRO A 48 -18.58 -2.75 -5.07
CA PRO A 48 -19.65 -1.81 -4.77
C PRO A 48 -20.37 -1.37 -6.04
N THR A 49 -21.69 -1.27 -5.98
CA THR A 49 -22.48 -0.74 -7.09
C THR A 49 -21.96 0.65 -7.48
N GLY A 50 -21.77 0.87 -8.79
CA GLY A 50 -21.30 2.13 -9.34
C GLY A 50 -19.77 2.28 -9.41
N LEU A 51 -18.98 1.39 -8.78
CA LEU A 51 -17.52 1.46 -8.85
C LEU A 51 -17.05 1.21 -10.29
N ASN A 52 -16.22 2.11 -10.81
CA ASN A 52 -15.70 2.17 -12.18
C ASN A 52 -16.78 2.36 -13.26
N THR A 53 -17.99 2.79 -12.89
CA THR A 53 -19.05 3.20 -13.83
C THR A 53 -19.62 4.58 -13.51
N ASP A 54 -20.04 4.78 -12.26
CA ASP A 54 -20.65 6.03 -11.77
C ASP A 54 -19.65 6.88 -10.96
N TYR A 55 -18.69 6.21 -10.32
CA TYR A 55 -17.58 6.81 -9.61
C TYR A 55 -16.38 5.88 -9.67
N GLY A 56 -15.18 6.41 -9.45
CA GLY A 56 -13.98 5.60 -9.33
C GLY A 56 -13.12 6.01 -8.14
N LEU A 57 -12.18 5.14 -7.80
CA LEU A 57 -11.19 5.35 -6.75
C LEU A 57 -9.81 5.03 -7.32
N TYR A 58 -8.80 5.79 -6.93
CA TYR A 58 -7.41 5.45 -7.24
C TYR A 58 -6.47 6.00 -6.16
N LEU A 59 -5.31 5.35 -5.99
CA LEU A 59 -4.22 5.93 -5.21
C LEU A 59 -3.23 6.61 -6.15
N ALA A 60 -2.92 7.89 -5.92
CA ALA A 60 -1.73 8.52 -6.47
C ALA A 60 -0.59 8.32 -5.48
N PHE A 61 0.59 7.91 -5.95
CA PHE A 61 1.72 7.69 -5.06
C PHE A 61 3.05 8.16 -5.66
N THR A 62 3.96 8.51 -4.75
CA THR A 62 5.36 8.81 -5.07
C THR A 62 6.26 8.22 -4.00
N GLY A 63 7.36 7.61 -4.42
CA GLY A 63 8.32 6.96 -3.54
C GLY A 63 9.76 7.14 -4.01
N THR A 64 10.68 6.98 -3.08
CA THR A 64 12.12 6.95 -3.35
C THR A 64 12.77 5.84 -2.57
N GLY A 65 13.92 5.37 -3.01
CA GLY A 65 14.67 4.37 -2.27
C GLY A 65 15.99 4.03 -2.93
N THR A 66 16.55 2.90 -2.50
CA THR A 66 17.80 2.38 -3.05
C THR A 66 17.63 0.92 -3.44
N THR A 67 18.32 0.51 -4.50
CA THR A 67 18.41 -0.87 -4.97
C THR A 67 19.85 -1.17 -5.37
N THR A 68 20.22 -2.45 -5.37
CA THR A 68 21.43 -2.88 -6.09
C THR A 68 21.31 -2.54 -7.58
N THR A 69 22.45 -2.30 -8.24
CA THR A 69 22.55 -1.83 -9.63
C THR A 69 22.92 -2.94 -10.62
N ASN A 70 22.54 -4.19 -10.35
CA ASN A 70 22.81 -5.29 -11.26
C ASN A 70 21.81 -5.26 -12.43
N ASP A 71 22.17 -5.88 -13.55
CA ASP A 71 21.23 -6.13 -14.64
C ASP A 71 20.07 -7.03 -14.14
N PRO A 72 18.82 -6.51 -14.05
CA PRO A 72 17.70 -7.24 -13.50
C PRO A 72 17.29 -8.45 -14.35
N THR A 73 17.74 -8.53 -15.60
CA THR A 73 17.43 -9.65 -16.52
C THR A 73 18.31 -10.88 -16.28
N THR A 74 19.39 -10.74 -15.52
CA THR A 74 20.36 -11.82 -15.26
C THR A 74 20.64 -12.04 -13.78
N THR A 75 20.48 -11.00 -12.95
CA THR A 75 20.79 -11.04 -11.52
C THR A 75 19.65 -10.46 -10.69
N PHE A 76 19.46 -11.00 -9.49
CA PHE A 76 18.52 -10.43 -8.54
C PHE A 76 18.94 -9.02 -8.15
N ASN A 77 17.96 -8.12 -8.02
CA ASN A 77 18.17 -6.86 -7.34
C ASN A 77 17.31 -6.77 -6.08
N PHE A 78 17.89 -6.20 -5.04
CA PHE A 78 17.23 -6.00 -3.75
C PHE A 78 17.37 -4.54 -3.35
N GLY A 79 16.33 -4.02 -2.69
CA GLY A 79 16.32 -2.64 -2.27
C GLY A 79 15.28 -2.37 -1.19
N ASN A 80 15.25 -1.11 -0.75
CA ASN A 80 14.28 -0.63 0.22
C ASN A 80 13.74 0.73 -0.21
N PHE A 81 12.46 0.97 0.08
CA PHE A 81 11.94 2.32 0.06
C PHE A 81 12.56 3.13 1.20
N THR A 82 13.00 4.34 0.89
CA THR A 82 13.34 5.38 1.86
C THR A 82 12.13 6.26 2.14
N THR A 83 11.34 6.56 1.10
CA THR A 83 10.06 7.26 1.22
C THR A 83 9.00 6.61 0.35
N LEU A 84 7.76 6.72 0.78
CA LEU A 84 6.57 6.43 -0.01
C LEU A 84 5.46 7.29 0.57
N THR A 85 4.76 8.03 -0.27
CA THR A 85 3.59 8.82 0.10
C THR A 85 2.49 8.50 -0.88
N TYR A 86 1.26 8.47 -0.39
CA TYR A 86 0.10 8.26 -1.25
C TYR A 86 -1.10 9.10 -0.81
N THR A 87 -1.98 9.35 -1.78
CA THR A 87 -3.32 9.88 -1.53
C THR A 87 -4.33 9.00 -2.27
N LEU A 88 -5.35 8.53 -1.54
CA LEU A 88 -6.53 7.90 -2.11
C LEU A 88 -7.50 9.00 -2.55
N TYR A 89 -7.81 9.02 -3.83
CA TYR A 89 -8.79 9.90 -4.43
C TYR A 89 -10.07 9.15 -4.76
N GLY A 90 -11.21 9.83 -4.61
CA GLY A 90 -12.46 9.45 -5.25
C GLY A 90 -12.90 10.51 -6.25
N TYR A 91 -13.52 10.08 -7.34
CA TYR A 91 -13.99 10.94 -8.42
C TYR A 91 -15.30 10.41 -9.02
N ASN A 92 -16.07 11.28 -9.65
CA ASN A 92 -17.31 10.88 -10.33
C ASN A 92 -17.04 10.48 -11.78
N GLY A 93 -17.80 9.52 -12.30
CA GLY A 93 -17.66 8.97 -13.64
C GLY A 93 -16.53 7.95 -13.77
N THR A 94 -15.97 7.86 -14.98
CA THR A 94 -14.89 6.92 -15.32
C THR A 94 -13.61 7.67 -15.65
N ALA A 95 -12.47 7.02 -15.40
CA ALA A 95 -11.16 7.52 -15.79
C ALA A 95 -10.36 6.42 -16.48
N THR A 96 -9.40 6.84 -17.30
CA THR A 96 -8.41 5.96 -17.90
C THR A 96 -7.05 6.24 -17.29
N PHE A 97 -6.22 5.21 -17.19
CA PHE A 97 -4.88 5.26 -16.62
C PHE A 97 -3.89 4.74 -17.66
N GLY A 98 -2.76 5.41 -17.79
CA GLY A 98 -1.83 5.13 -18.87
C GLY A 98 -0.54 5.92 -18.74
N PHE A 99 0.09 6.22 -19.88
CA PHE A 99 1.37 6.89 -19.94
C PHE A 99 1.43 7.90 -21.09
N SER A 100 2.05 9.04 -20.83
CA SER A 100 2.61 9.94 -21.86
C SER A 100 4.13 9.81 -21.80
N GLY A 101 4.73 9.08 -22.75
CA GLY A 101 6.13 8.67 -22.64
C GLY A 101 6.38 7.78 -21.42
N ASN A 102 7.27 8.21 -20.52
CA ASN A 102 7.56 7.55 -19.24
C ASN A 102 6.84 8.19 -18.06
N THR A 103 5.92 9.12 -18.29
CA THR A 103 5.16 9.76 -17.22
C THR A 103 3.81 9.06 -17.11
N PRO A 104 3.46 8.48 -15.95
CA PRO A 104 2.11 7.99 -15.69
C PRO A 104 1.08 9.11 -15.86
N THR A 105 -0.08 8.80 -16.41
CA THR A 105 -1.17 9.76 -16.63
C THR A 105 -2.51 9.17 -16.25
N GLU A 106 -3.46 10.04 -15.90
CA GLU A 106 -4.84 9.69 -15.61
C GLU A 106 -5.81 10.75 -16.20
N THR A 107 -7.09 10.40 -16.36
CA THR A 107 -8.12 11.29 -16.97
C THR A 107 -9.31 11.56 -16.06
N ALA A 108 -9.21 11.26 -14.77
CA ALA A 108 -10.20 11.64 -13.78
C ALA A 108 -10.33 13.16 -13.73
N SER A 109 -11.45 13.60 -13.15
CA SER A 109 -11.68 15.02 -12.89
C SER A 109 -12.57 15.19 -11.68
N GLY A 110 -12.37 16.28 -10.95
CA GLY A 110 -13.16 16.58 -9.75
C GLY A 110 -12.82 15.66 -8.58
N GLU A 111 -11.55 15.30 -8.46
CA GLU A 111 -11.02 14.40 -7.45
C GLU A 111 -11.18 14.99 -6.05
N MET A 112 -11.58 14.13 -5.12
CA MET A 112 -11.64 14.42 -3.70
C MET A 112 -10.67 13.51 -2.96
N ALA A 113 -9.76 14.10 -2.19
CA ALA A 113 -8.85 13.34 -1.33
C ALA A 113 -9.63 12.71 -0.16
N LEU A 114 -9.63 11.39 -0.10
CA LEU A 114 -10.37 10.60 0.90
C LEU A 114 -9.48 10.15 2.05
N ALA A 115 -8.25 9.74 1.74
CA ALA A 115 -7.26 9.30 2.70
C ALA A 115 -5.85 9.55 2.17
N SER A 116 -4.87 9.57 3.07
CA SER A 116 -3.46 9.71 2.72
C SER A 116 -2.60 8.90 3.68
N GLY A 117 -1.33 8.71 3.32
CA GLY A 117 -0.43 7.93 4.14
C GLY A 117 1.02 8.02 3.69
N THR A 118 1.89 7.52 4.55
CA THR A 118 3.34 7.55 4.40
C THR A 118 3.96 6.20 4.75
N LEU A 119 5.16 5.96 4.22
CA LEU A 119 5.96 4.78 4.52
C LEU A 119 6.24 4.64 6.03
N ILE A 120 6.08 3.43 6.54
CA ILE A 120 6.70 2.99 7.79
C ILE A 120 7.93 2.13 7.47
N SER A 121 7.79 1.17 6.56
CA SER A 121 8.88 0.33 6.05
C SER A 121 8.51 -0.27 4.70
N GLY A 122 9.48 -0.57 3.83
CA GLY A 122 9.19 -1.29 2.60
C GLY A 122 10.43 -1.78 1.87
N SER A 123 10.26 -2.87 1.12
CA SER A 123 11.30 -3.52 0.34
C SER A 123 10.89 -3.66 -1.12
N VAL A 124 11.91 -3.69 -2.00
CA VAL A 124 11.75 -3.91 -3.43
C VAL A 124 12.67 -5.03 -3.90
N LEU A 125 12.24 -5.73 -4.94
CA LEU A 125 12.95 -6.87 -5.51
C LEU A 125 12.71 -6.94 -7.01
N THR A 126 13.74 -7.25 -7.80
CA THR A 126 13.57 -7.74 -9.17
C THR A 126 14.14 -9.14 -9.31
N VAL A 127 13.36 -10.05 -9.89
CA VAL A 127 13.76 -11.44 -10.13
C VAL A 127 13.93 -11.67 -11.63
N PRO A 128 15.12 -12.12 -12.10
CA PRO A 128 15.28 -12.59 -13.47
C PRO A 128 14.34 -13.76 -13.77
N THR A 129 13.63 -13.71 -14.89
CA THR A 129 12.73 -14.79 -15.32
C THR A 129 13.30 -15.62 -16.47
N GLY A 130 14.51 -15.30 -16.90
CA GLY A 130 15.12 -15.85 -18.11
C GLY A 130 14.65 -15.15 -19.39
N GLY A 131 15.33 -15.41 -20.51
CA GLY A 131 14.96 -14.83 -21.81
C GLY A 131 15.10 -13.31 -21.90
N GLY A 132 15.94 -12.68 -21.07
CA GLY A 132 16.14 -11.22 -21.07
C GLY A 132 15.02 -10.45 -20.37
N THR A 133 14.26 -11.09 -19.49
CA THR A 133 13.10 -10.50 -18.80
C THR A 133 13.21 -10.64 -17.28
N PHE A 134 12.40 -9.86 -16.54
CA PHE A 134 12.37 -9.88 -15.08
C PHE A 134 10.99 -9.53 -14.52
N SER A 135 10.77 -9.92 -13.26
CA SER A 135 9.57 -9.63 -12.48
C SER A 135 9.91 -8.74 -11.28
N PRO A 136 9.45 -7.48 -11.24
CA PRO A 136 9.56 -6.63 -10.07
C PRO A 136 8.45 -6.94 -9.04
N SER A 137 8.80 -6.85 -7.78
CA SER A 137 7.87 -6.96 -6.64
C SER A 137 8.24 -5.98 -5.54
N ALA A 138 7.24 -5.58 -4.77
CA ALA A 138 7.38 -4.61 -3.70
C ALA A 138 6.46 -4.95 -2.53
N ASN A 139 6.94 -4.73 -1.32
CA ASN A 139 6.14 -4.84 -0.10
C ASN A 139 6.32 -3.58 0.73
N ALA A 140 5.23 -3.05 1.29
CA ALA A 140 5.32 -1.88 2.16
C ALA A 140 4.30 -1.95 3.31
N MET A 141 4.66 -1.32 4.41
CA MET A 141 3.80 -1.01 5.53
C MET A 141 3.65 0.51 5.58
N LEU A 142 2.41 0.98 5.59
CA LEU A 142 2.05 2.39 5.42
C LEU A 142 1.17 2.87 6.56
N THR A 143 1.29 4.15 6.92
CA THR A 143 0.28 4.82 7.73
C THR A 143 -0.98 5.08 6.92
N VAL A 144 -2.13 5.21 7.60
CA VAL A 144 -3.41 5.60 6.99
C VAL A 144 -4.03 6.71 7.82
N ALA A 145 -4.26 7.86 7.19
CA ALA A 145 -4.99 8.99 7.74
C ALA A 145 -6.22 9.27 6.86
N LEU A 146 -7.40 9.31 7.48
CA LEU A 146 -8.64 9.64 6.77
C LEU A 146 -8.80 11.16 6.68
N ASN A 147 -8.97 11.66 5.46
CA ASN A 147 -9.28 13.06 5.20
C ASN A 147 -10.81 13.28 5.21
N GLN A 148 -11.57 12.24 4.86
CA GLN A 148 -13.05 12.24 4.84
C GLN A 148 -13.59 11.01 5.58
N PRO A 149 -13.70 11.05 6.92
CA PRO A 149 -14.05 9.88 7.74
C PRO A 149 -15.47 9.37 7.49
N THR A 150 -16.35 10.16 6.86
CA THR A 150 -17.71 9.73 6.50
C THR A 150 -17.77 8.81 5.28
N PHE A 151 -16.69 8.72 4.48
CA PHE A 151 -16.65 7.91 3.26
C PHE A 151 -16.01 6.54 3.50
N PHE A 152 -15.01 6.49 4.39
CA PHE A 152 -14.37 5.28 4.87
C PHE A 152 -14.33 5.34 6.41
N SER A 153 -15.24 4.63 7.06
CA SER A 153 -15.18 4.41 8.52
C SER A 153 -15.18 2.91 8.79
N PRO A 154 -14.13 2.17 8.39
CA PRO A 154 -14.00 0.79 8.82
C PRO A 154 -13.94 0.79 10.36
N ASP A 155 -14.81 -0.01 10.97
CA ASP A 155 -14.83 -0.25 12.41
C ASP A 155 -14.41 -1.71 12.65
N PRO A 156 -13.27 -1.97 13.31
CA PRO A 156 -12.31 -0.97 13.81
C PRO A 156 -11.46 -0.33 12.69
N PHE A 157 -11.07 0.93 12.88
CA PHE A 157 -10.20 1.64 11.95
C PHE A 157 -8.75 1.24 12.17
N TYR A 158 -8.07 0.81 11.10
CA TYR A 158 -6.65 0.48 11.12
C TYR A 158 -5.84 1.63 10.55
N SER A 159 -4.93 2.18 11.37
CA SER A 159 -3.99 3.22 10.96
C SER A 159 -2.80 2.68 10.15
N VAL A 160 -2.79 1.38 9.87
CA VAL A 160 -1.72 0.68 9.15
C VAL A 160 -2.29 -0.13 7.99
N ALA A 161 -1.72 0.06 6.80
CA ALA A 161 -1.97 -0.76 5.63
C ALA A 161 -0.71 -1.53 5.23
N LEU A 162 -0.89 -2.79 4.85
CA LEU A 162 0.15 -3.63 4.26
C LEU A 162 -0.12 -3.79 2.78
N THR A 163 0.90 -3.55 1.96
CA THR A 163 0.81 -3.68 0.50
C THR A 163 1.75 -4.75 0.01
N ALA A 164 1.27 -5.56 -0.95
CA ALA A 164 2.09 -6.53 -1.65
C ALA A 164 1.79 -6.44 -3.15
N PHE A 165 2.84 -6.19 -3.93
CA PHE A 165 2.81 -6.05 -5.37
C PHE A 165 3.75 -7.04 -6.02
N SER A 166 3.28 -7.69 -7.09
CA SER A 166 4.10 -8.56 -7.92
C SER A 166 3.64 -8.43 -9.36
N ASN A 167 4.59 -8.18 -10.25
CA ASN A 167 4.32 -7.95 -11.65
C ASN A 167 5.00 -9.01 -12.50
N THR A 168 4.26 -9.54 -13.47
CA THR A 168 4.79 -10.48 -14.46
C THR A 168 5.59 -9.73 -15.51
N PRO A 169 6.51 -10.42 -16.22
CA PRO A 169 7.32 -9.74 -17.24
C PRO A 169 6.50 -9.13 -18.38
N SER A 170 5.32 -9.66 -18.68
CA SER A 170 4.42 -9.08 -19.70
C SER A 170 3.83 -7.73 -19.31
N GLN A 171 3.86 -7.38 -18.02
CA GLN A 171 3.40 -6.10 -17.48
C GLN A 171 4.55 -5.09 -17.36
N VAL A 172 5.79 -5.49 -17.65
CA VAL A 172 6.98 -4.67 -17.43
C VAL A 172 7.54 -4.22 -18.77
N GLU A 173 7.75 -2.92 -18.92
CA GLU A 173 8.38 -2.35 -20.12
C GLU A 173 9.65 -1.59 -19.73
N PRO A 174 10.84 -2.20 -19.88
CA PRO A 174 12.12 -1.58 -19.57
C PRO A 174 12.44 -0.40 -20.48
N PHE A 175 13.18 0.57 -19.96
CA PHE A 175 13.78 1.65 -20.73
C PHE A 175 15.14 2.04 -20.12
N ALA A 176 15.87 2.94 -20.79
CA ALA A 176 17.17 3.39 -20.27
C ALA A 176 17.02 4.08 -18.90
N GLY A 177 17.60 3.48 -17.86
CA GLY A 177 17.53 3.99 -16.50
C GLY A 177 16.23 3.69 -15.77
N GLY A 178 15.47 2.66 -16.16
CA GLY A 178 14.24 2.29 -15.44
C GLY A 178 13.32 1.30 -16.15
N PHE A 179 12.10 1.22 -15.65
CA PHE A 179 11.02 0.44 -16.26
C PHE A 179 9.65 1.01 -15.90
N ARG A 180 8.66 0.69 -16.75
CA ARG A 180 7.23 0.96 -16.47
C ARG A 180 6.52 -0.32 -16.09
N ILE A 181 5.51 -0.19 -15.25
CA ILE A 181 4.54 -1.25 -14.98
C ILE A 181 3.22 -0.85 -15.64
N ARG A 182 2.74 -1.70 -16.55
CA ARG A 182 1.53 -1.52 -17.36
C ARG A 182 0.50 -2.55 -16.96
N GLN A 183 -0.40 -2.17 -16.05
CA GLN A 183 -1.46 -3.03 -15.52
C GLN A 183 -0.92 -4.15 -14.63
N GLY A 184 0.04 -3.78 -13.77
CA GLY A 184 0.50 -4.63 -12.70
C GLY A 184 -0.59 -4.97 -11.69
N GLY A 185 -0.31 -5.85 -10.74
CA GLY A 185 -1.29 -6.33 -9.77
C GLY A 185 -0.76 -6.32 -8.33
N GLY A 186 -1.66 -6.03 -7.40
CA GLY A 186 -1.37 -6.11 -5.98
C GLY A 186 -2.63 -6.02 -5.14
N SER A 187 -2.44 -6.14 -3.83
CA SER A 187 -3.51 -5.90 -2.85
C SER A 187 -3.01 -4.98 -1.75
N LEU A 188 -3.91 -4.12 -1.28
CA LEU A 188 -3.74 -3.46 0.02
C LEU A 188 -4.60 -4.20 1.04
N ASN A 189 -3.96 -4.69 2.10
CA ASN A 189 -4.61 -5.36 3.21
C ASN A 189 -4.52 -4.47 4.45
N PHE A 190 -5.63 -4.28 5.14
CA PHE A 190 -5.63 -3.59 6.43
C PHE A 190 -5.34 -4.63 7.51
N ALA A 191 -4.19 -4.52 8.16
CA ALA A 191 -3.82 -5.44 9.22
C ALA A 191 -4.37 -4.92 10.56
N PRO A 192 -4.98 -5.78 11.39
CA PRO A 192 -5.09 -5.50 12.81
C PRO A 192 -3.70 -5.26 13.35
N VAL A 193 -3.40 -4.04 13.78
CA VAL A 193 -2.17 -3.76 14.52
C VAL A 193 -2.26 -4.63 15.78
N PRO A 194 -1.39 -5.63 15.98
CA PRO A 194 -1.28 -6.27 17.28
C PRO A 194 -0.76 -5.18 18.19
N GLU A 195 -1.53 -4.70 19.18
CA GLU A 195 -1.07 -3.68 20.12
C GLU A 195 0.20 -4.19 20.84
N PRO A 196 1.42 -3.80 20.42
CA PRO A 196 2.60 -4.48 20.87
C PRO A 196 3.19 -3.68 22.01
N SER A 197 2.48 -3.60 23.15
CA SER A 197 3.05 -3.21 24.45
C SER A 197 2.00 -2.95 25.53
N SER A 198 0.81 -2.45 25.20
CA SER A 198 -0.15 -1.95 26.21
C SER A 198 -0.70 -3.05 27.10
N THR A 199 -1.12 -4.18 26.52
CA THR A 199 -1.57 -5.36 27.28
C THR A 199 -0.43 -6.01 28.06
N ALA A 200 0.78 -6.08 27.48
CA ALA A 200 1.96 -6.63 28.18
C ALA A 200 2.42 -5.72 29.34
N MET A 201 2.35 -4.40 29.18
CA MET A 201 2.65 -3.40 30.22
C MET A 201 1.56 -3.35 31.30
N LEU A 202 0.29 -3.51 30.92
CA LEU A 202 -0.82 -3.61 31.86
C LEU A 202 -0.74 -4.89 32.68
N LEU A 203 -0.50 -6.05 32.05
CA LEU A 203 -0.32 -7.32 32.73
C LEU A 203 0.97 -7.34 33.57
N GLY A 204 2.07 -6.79 33.06
CA GLY A 204 3.32 -6.63 33.81
C GLY A 204 3.16 -5.68 35.01
N GLY A 205 2.43 -4.58 34.83
CA GLY A 205 2.08 -3.64 35.90
C GLY A 205 1.16 -4.25 36.96
N LEU A 206 0.15 -5.04 36.56
CA LEU A 206 -0.72 -5.76 37.48
C LEU A 206 0.04 -6.85 38.26
N ALA A 207 0.93 -7.59 37.59
CA ALA A 207 1.77 -8.59 38.23
C ALA A 207 2.72 -7.96 39.26
N ALA A 208 3.33 -6.82 38.94
CA ALA A 208 4.17 -6.06 39.86
C ALA A 208 3.36 -5.52 41.07
N ALA A 209 2.17 -4.97 40.83
CA ALA A 209 1.28 -4.49 41.88
C ALA A 209 0.78 -5.62 42.80
N GLY A 210 0.42 -6.78 42.23
CA GLY A 210 0.03 -7.97 42.96
C GLY A 210 1.15 -8.52 43.84
N PHE A 211 2.38 -8.57 43.32
CA PHE A 211 3.57 -9.00 44.09
C PHE A 211 3.89 -8.05 45.25
N LEU A 212 3.77 -6.72 45.04
CA LEU A 212 3.95 -5.73 46.11
C LEU A 212 2.84 -5.82 47.17
N GLY A 213 1.59 -6.05 46.77
CA GLY A 213 0.47 -6.29 47.68
C GLY A 213 0.68 -7.53 48.55
N TYR A 214 1.12 -8.64 47.94
CA TYR A 214 1.41 -9.89 48.65
C TYR A 214 2.54 -9.75 49.68
N ARG A 215 3.59 -8.97 49.37
CA ARG A 215 4.69 -8.68 50.32
C ARG A 215 4.26 -7.79 51.48
N ARG A 216 3.28 -6.91 51.31
CA ARG A 216 2.77 -6.04 52.39
C ARG A 216 1.91 -6.82 53.38
N GLN A 217 1.09 -7.76 52.90
CA GLN A 217 0.28 -8.62 53.78
C GLN A 217 1.12 -9.56 54.65
N ARG A 218 2.28 -10.03 54.16
CA ARG A 218 3.22 -10.86 54.95
C ARG A 218 4.01 -10.11 56.03
N LYS A 219 3.96 -8.78 56.09
CA LYS A 219 4.62 -7.97 57.14
C LYS A 219 3.67 -7.52 58.25
N GLN A 220 2.40 -7.87 58.19
CA GLN A 220 1.36 -7.48 59.17
C GLN A 220 0.75 -8.68 59.92
N GLY A 221 1.34 -9.87 59.82
CA GLY A 221 1.06 -11.02 60.68
C GLY A 221 2.34 -11.49 61.34
#